data_AF-L1K2V5-F1
#
_entry.id   AF-L1K2V5-F1
#
_cell.length_a   1.000
_cell.length_b   1.000
_cell.length_c   1.000
_cell.angle_alpha   90.00
_cell.angle_beta   90.00
_cell.angle_gamma   90.00
#
_symmetry.space_group_name_H-M   'P 1'
#
loop_
_entity.id
_entity.type
_entity.pdbx_description
1 polymer ?
#
loop_
_entity_poly.entity_id
_entity_poly.type
_entity_poly.pdbx_seq_one_letter_code
_entity_poly.pdbx_strand_id
1 'polypeptide(L)'
;CCVCLNDLDDAENPLLECSGCKLTVHQFCCGEAVKKKSAFSCSRCSLLAPSETQSARCYLCPVEGGFLKRAVTGEWLHLQCALWIDEIRFDQPEKLDEITGVQDVSKDRLKLVCQICKQEGRGACIQCKKGGCFAAFHVTCAQLAGCHLAI
;
A
#
# COMPACT_ATOMS: atom_id res chain seq x y z
N CYS A 1 5.69 -11.24 3.89
CA CYS A 1 4.58 -10.38 3.43
C CYS A 1 5.10 -9.03 2.97
N CYS A 2 4.75 -8.60 1.75
CA CYS A 2 5.16 -7.31 1.18
C CYS A 2 4.37 -6.09 1.69
N VAL A 3 3.37 -6.29 2.56
CA VAL A 3 2.62 -5.20 3.22
C VAL A 3 3.19 -4.92 4.60
N CYS A 4 3.30 -5.91 5.50
CA CYS A 4 3.81 -5.69 6.87
C CYS A 4 5.33 -5.90 7.03
N LEU A 5 6.02 -6.36 5.99
CA LEU A 5 7.44 -6.75 6.00
C LEU A 5 7.81 -7.87 7.00
N ASN A 6 6.83 -8.65 7.47
CA ASN A 6 7.04 -9.82 8.31
C ASN A 6 6.91 -11.12 7.49
N ASP A 7 7.69 -12.15 7.80
CA ASP A 7 7.74 -13.46 7.16
C ASP A 7 7.07 -14.59 7.95
N LEU A 8 6.50 -14.32 9.13
CA LEU A 8 5.74 -15.28 9.93
C LEU A 8 4.59 -15.88 9.11
N ASP A 9 4.52 -17.20 9.01
CA ASP A 9 3.44 -17.92 8.35
C ASP A 9 2.74 -18.82 9.37
N ASP A 10 1.48 -18.54 9.66
CA ASP A 10 0.71 -19.27 10.67
C ASP A 10 -0.68 -19.66 10.15
N ALA A 11 -1.34 -20.57 10.88
CA ALA A 11 -2.61 -21.16 10.45
C ALA A 11 -3.79 -20.18 10.47
N GLU A 12 -3.71 -19.09 11.26
CA GLU A 12 -4.78 -18.08 11.36
C GLU A 12 -4.62 -16.99 10.31
N ASN A 13 -3.38 -16.63 9.99
CA ASN A 13 -3.00 -15.58 9.07
C ASN A 13 -1.91 -16.04 8.09
N PRO A 14 -2.20 -16.99 7.19
CA PRO A 14 -1.19 -17.58 6.33
C PRO A 14 -0.63 -16.59 5.30
N LEU A 15 0.59 -16.83 4.85
CA LEU A 15 1.18 -16.16 3.69
C LEU A 15 0.60 -16.73 2.39
N LEU A 16 0.03 -15.83 1.60
CA LEU A 16 -0.52 -16.12 0.28
C LEU A 16 0.49 -15.72 -0.79
N GLU A 17 0.79 -16.61 -1.73
CA GLU A 17 1.59 -16.31 -2.92
C GLU A 17 0.70 -16.05 -4.14
N CYS A 18 0.90 -14.91 -4.79
CA CYS A 18 0.19 -14.59 -6.03
C CYS A 18 0.69 -15.48 -7.18
N SER A 19 -0.21 -16.21 -7.84
CA SER A 19 0.12 -17.09 -8.97
C SER A 19 0.79 -16.35 -10.14
N GLY A 20 0.35 -15.13 -10.45
CA GLY A 20 0.86 -14.33 -11.57
C GLY A 20 2.20 -13.63 -11.33
N CYS A 21 2.37 -12.91 -10.22
CA CYS A 21 3.56 -12.08 -9.98
C CYS A 21 4.43 -12.51 -8.80
N LYS A 22 4.11 -13.63 -8.14
CA LYS A 22 4.91 -14.23 -7.05
C LYS A 22 5.10 -13.38 -5.80
N LEU A 23 4.41 -12.24 -5.68
CA LEU A 23 4.39 -11.50 -4.42
C LEU A 23 3.74 -12.35 -3.32
N THR A 24 4.20 -12.15 -2.09
CA THR A 24 3.63 -12.80 -0.90
C THR A 24 2.98 -11.78 0.01
N VAL A 25 1.77 -12.07 0.49
CA VAL A 25 1.01 -11.20 1.39
C VAL A 25 0.24 -12.04 2.41
N HIS A 26 0.14 -11.60 3.66
CA HIS A 26 -0.72 -12.27 4.62
C HIS A 26 -2.18 -12.11 4.25
N GLN A 27 -3.00 -13.10 4.60
CA GLN A 27 -4.45 -13.05 4.39
C GLN A 27 -5.09 -11.80 5.03
N PHE A 28 -4.75 -11.46 6.27
CA PHE A 28 -5.26 -10.24 6.90
C PHE A 28 -4.61 -8.97 6.34
N CYS A 29 -3.37 -9.05 5.84
CA CYS A 29 -2.72 -7.91 5.22
C CYS A 29 -3.16 -7.64 3.78
N CYS A 30 -3.98 -8.48 3.14
CA CYS A 30 -4.55 -8.16 1.82
C CYS A 30 -6.02 -7.71 1.89
N GLY A 31 -6.71 -8.00 3.01
CA GLY A 31 -8.13 -7.73 3.20
C GLY A 31 -9.06 -8.69 2.46
N GLU A 32 -8.53 -9.68 1.74
CA GLU A 32 -9.36 -10.57 0.95
C GLU A 32 -9.77 -11.81 1.77
N ALA A 33 -11.07 -12.12 1.75
CA ALA A 33 -11.57 -13.40 2.20
C ALA A 33 -11.13 -14.48 1.19
N VAL A 34 -9.94 -15.05 1.37
CA VAL A 34 -9.47 -16.14 0.52
C VAL A 34 -10.36 -17.36 0.74
N LYS A 35 -11.06 -17.77 -0.32
CA LYS A 35 -11.86 -19.00 -0.31
C LYS A 35 -10.89 -20.17 -0.16
N LYS A 36 -11.11 -21.00 0.88
CA LYS A 36 -10.36 -22.24 1.08
C LYS A 36 -10.39 -23.04 -0.24
N LYS A 37 -9.20 -23.35 -0.79
CA LYS A 37 -8.92 -24.14 -2.01
C LYS A 37 -8.72 -23.40 -3.35
N SER A 38 -8.82 -22.07 -3.44
CA SER A 38 -8.48 -21.35 -4.68
C SER A 38 -7.06 -20.79 -4.66
N ALA A 39 -6.34 -20.85 -5.79
CA ALA A 39 -5.06 -20.16 -5.95
C ALA A 39 -5.25 -18.64 -5.82
N PHE A 40 -4.39 -17.99 -5.05
CA PHE A 40 -4.45 -16.54 -4.84
C PHE A 40 -3.92 -15.78 -6.06
N SER A 41 -4.61 -14.71 -6.45
CA SER A 41 -4.19 -13.75 -7.49
C SER A 41 -4.47 -12.34 -7.00
N CYS A 42 -3.42 -11.52 -6.89
CA CYS A 42 -3.56 -10.14 -6.40
C CYS A 42 -4.36 -9.28 -7.38
N SER A 43 -4.94 -8.17 -6.90
CA SER A 43 -5.78 -7.29 -7.72
C SER A 43 -5.10 -6.84 -9.02
N ARG A 44 -3.79 -6.58 -8.99
CA ARG A 44 -3.00 -6.24 -10.19
C ARG A 44 -3.03 -7.35 -11.24
N CYS A 45 -2.76 -8.61 -10.85
CA CYS A 45 -2.75 -9.73 -11.79
C CYS A 45 -4.16 -10.16 -12.23
N SER A 46 -5.17 -9.90 -11.39
CA SER A 46 -6.57 -10.22 -11.70
C SER A 46 -7.22 -9.21 -12.65
N LEU A 47 -6.75 -7.96 -12.66
CA LEU A 47 -7.36 -6.87 -13.44
C LEU A 47 -6.58 -6.48 -14.70
N LEU A 48 -5.28 -6.79 -14.79
CA LEU A 48 -4.42 -6.36 -15.88
C LEU A 48 -3.86 -7.55 -16.66
N ALA A 49 -3.70 -7.39 -17.98
CA ALA A 49 -2.93 -8.35 -18.76
C ALA A 49 -1.46 -8.35 -18.31
N PRO A 50 -0.71 -9.47 -18.46
CA PRO A 50 0.69 -9.55 -18.06
C PRO A 50 1.56 -8.40 -18.60
N SER A 51 1.34 -7.98 -19.85
CA SER A 51 2.03 -6.86 -20.50
C SER A 51 1.73 -5.49 -19.90
N GLU A 52 0.62 -5.35 -19.18
CA GLU A 52 0.15 -4.08 -18.60
C GLU A 52 0.50 -3.95 -17.12
N THR A 53 0.93 -5.03 -16.46
CA THR A 53 1.19 -5.05 -15.01
C THR A 53 2.22 -4.00 -14.56
N GLN A 54 3.18 -3.64 -15.42
CA GLN A 54 4.18 -2.60 -15.16
C GLN A 54 3.58 -1.18 -15.09
N SER A 55 2.38 -0.97 -15.66
CA SER A 55 1.69 0.33 -15.64
C SER A 55 1.00 0.62 -14.30
N ALA A 56 0.73 -0.41 -13.50
CA ALA A 56 0.15 -0.24 -12.17
C ALA A 56 1.20 0.33 -11.20
N ARG A 57 1.08 1.63 -10.94
CA ARG A 57 1.97 2.38 -10.05
C ARG A 57 1.17 3.05 -8.94
N CYS A 58 1.72 3.04 -7.73
CA CYS A 58 1.09 3.71 -6.60
C CYS A 58 0.96 5.22 -6.88
N TYR A 59 -0.23 5.79 -6.66
CA TYR A 59 -0.45 7.23 -6.75
C TYR A 59 0.17 8.01 -5.57
N LEU A 60 0.33 7.36 -4.41
CA LEU A 60 0.78 8.00 -3.17
C LEU A 60 2.29 7.90 -2.91
N CYS A 61 3.05 7.19 -3.74
CA CYS A 61 4.51 7.14 -3.60
C CYS A 61 5.21 6.72 -4.90
N PRO A 62 6.52 6.99 -5.06
CA PRO A 62 7.27 6.63 -6.26
C PRO A 62 7.78 5.18 -6.27
N VAL A 63 7.53 4.39 -5.22
CA VAL A 63 8.03 3.01 -5.13
C VAL A 63 7.25 2.12 -6.09
N GLU A 64 7.97 1.36 -6.91
CA GLU A 64 7.38 0.39 -7.83
C GLU A 64 7.16 -0.98 -7.17
N GLY A 65 6.25 -1.79 -7.73
CA GLY A 65 5.96 -3.13 -7.22
C GLY A 65 5.02 -3.14 -6.00
N GLY A 66 5.21 -4.10 -5.10
CA GLY A 66 4.39 -4.24 -3.87
C GLY A 66 2.97 -4.75 -4.09
N PHE A 67 2.19 -4.80 -3.00
CA PHE A 67 0.77 -5.14 -3.04
C PHE A 67 -0.07 -3.90 -3.32
N LEU A 68 -0.73 -3.87 -4.48
CA LEU A 68 -1.55 -2.76 -4.93
C LEU A 68 -3.03 -3.14 -4.95
N LYS A 69 -3.89 -2.23 -4.51
CA LYS A 69 -5.34 -2.26 -4.75
C LYS A 69 -5.73 -1.06 -5.60
N ARG A 70 -6.83 -1.19 -6.34
CA ARG A 70 -7.36 -0.12 -7.18
C ARG A 70 -8.46 0.63 -6.42
N ALA A 71 -8.35 1.95 -6.33
CA ALA A 71 -9.37 2.82 -5.78
C ALA A 71 -10.60 2.89 -6.70
N VAL A 72 -11.74 3.31 -6.14
CA VAL A 72 -12.99 3.50 -6.91
C VAL A 72 -12.84 4.53 -8.03
N THR A 73 -11.97 5.51 -7.83
CA THR A 73 -11.60 6.57 -8.80
C THR A 73 -10.61 6.08 -9.88
N GLY A 74 -10.08 4.86 -9.73
CA GLY A 74 -9.30 4.15 -10.73
C GLY A 74 -7.79 4.12 -10.50
N GLU A 75 -7.26 4.91 -9.57
CA GLU A 75 -5.84 4.93 -9.20
C GLU A 75 -5.42 3.65 -8.48
N TRP A 76 -4.15 3.27 -8.67
CA TRP A 76 -3.55 2.18 -7.92
C TRP A 76 -2.87 2.71 -6.67
N LEU A 77 -3.05 2.03 -5.55
CA LEU A 77 -2.46 2.40 -4.27
C LEU A 77 -1.80 1.20 -3.62
N HIS A 78 -0.60 1.39 -3.06
CA HIS A 78 -0.10 0.43 -2.07
C HIS A 78 -1.08 0.41 -0.92
N LEU A 79 -1.44 -0.78 -0.47
CA LEU A 79 -2.31 -0.91 0.69
C LEU A 79 -1.70 -0.26 1.94
N GLN A 80 -0.38 -0.40 2.10
CA GLN A 80 0.36 0.29 3.16
C GLN A 80 0.23 1.82 3.07
N CYS A 81 0.30 2.42 1.87
CA CYS A 81 0.10 3.86 1.72
C CYS A 81 -1.34 4.27 2.07
N ALA A 82 -2.33 3.49 1.62
CA ALA A 82 -3.73 3.75 1.90
C ALA A 82 -4.05 3.69 3.41
N LEU A 83 -3.41 2.79 4.15
CA LEU A 83 -3.58 2.66 5.61
C LEU A 83 -3.01 3.85 6.42
N TRP A 84 -2.12 4.65 5.83
CA TRP A 84 -1.31 5.64 6.56
C TRP A 84 -1.57 7.09 6.14
N ILE A 85 -2.37 7.31 5.09
CA ILE A 85 -2.81 8.64 4.68
C ILE A 85 -4.26 8.80 5.16
N ASP A 86 -4.46 9.67 6.16
CA ASP A 86 -5.74 9.81 6.89
C ASP A 86 -6.94 10.14 5.98
N GLU A 87 -6.70 10.80 4.85
CA GLU A 87 -7.71 11.15 3.86
C GLU A 87 -8.19 9.94 3.05
N ILE A 88 -7.41 8.86 2.99
CA ILE A 88 -7.78 7.61 2.33
C ILE A 88 -8.66 6.77 3.27
N ARG A 89 -9.72 6.20 2.71
CA ARG A 89 -10.71 5.42 3.47
C ARG A 89 -10.97 4.08 2.80
N PHE A 90 -11.43 3.13 3.61
CA PHE A 90 -11.98 1.85 3.17
C PHE A 90 -13.47 1.85 3.53
N ASP A 91 -14.34 1.38 2.63
CA ASP A 91 -15.79 1.29 2.90
C ASP A 91 -16.07 0.30 4.04
N GLN A 92 -15.37 -0.84 4.06
CA GLN A 92 -15.35 -1.85 5.11
C GLN A 92 -13.90 -2.00 5.63
N PRO A 93 -13.49 -1.19 6.62
CA PRO A 93 -12.11 -1.17 7.12
C PRO A 93 -11.59 -2.53 7.58
N GLU A 94 -12.44 -3.37 8.17
CA GLU A 94 -12.09 -4.72 8.61
C GLU A 94 -11.78 -5.68 7.45
N LYS A 95 -12.23 -5.35 6.24
CA LYS A 95 -11.95 -6.11 5.00
C LYS A 95 -10.98 -5.38 4.08
N LEU A 96 -10.51 -4.18 4.46
CA LEU A 96 -9.64 -3.33 3.65
C LEU A 96 -10.09 -3.26 2.20
N ASP A 97 -11.40 -3.12 1.95
CA ASP A 97 -12.05 -3.40 0.68
C ASP A 97 -11.88 -2.27 -0.37
N GLU A 98 -12.94 -1.50 -0.67
CA GLU A 98 -12.97 -0.46 -1.66
C GLU A 98 -12.27 0.80 -1.13
N ILE A 99 -11.23 1.22 -1.84
CA ILE A 99 -10.47 2.42 -1.46
C ILE A 99 -11.15 3.67 -2.02
N THR A 100 -11.43 4.62 -1.14
CA THR A 100 -12.02 5.93 -1.44
C THR A 100 -11.18 7.07 -0.84
N GLY A 101 -11.52 8.32 -1.16
CA GLY A 101 -10.87 9.52 -0.59
C GLY A 101 -9.56 9.95 -1.27
N VAL A 102 -9.21 9.36 -2.41
CA VAL A 102 -8.00 9.72 -3.19
C VAL A 102 -8.01 11.20 -3.58
N GLN A 103 -9.17 11.71 -3.98
CA GLN A 103 -9.39 13.10 -4.34
C GLN A 103 -9.31 14.08 -3.16
N ASP A 104 -9.41 13.57 -1.92
CA ASP A 104 -9.44 14.38 -0.71
C ASP A 104 -8.05 14.54 -0.08
N VAL A 105 -7.03 13.86 -0.62
CA VAL A 105 -5.64 13.94 -0.16
C VAL A 105 -5.15 15.39 -0.16
N SER A 106 -4.71 15.88 0.99
CA SER A 106 -4.27 17.27 1.15
C SER A 106 -3.14 17.63 0.19
N LYS A 107 -3.29 18.78 -0.48
CA LYS A 107 -2.24 19.35 -1.35
C LYS A 107 -0.95 19.63 -0.59
N ASP A 108 -1.01 19.85 0.72
CA ASP A 108 0.19 20.11 1.51
C ASP A 108 1.03 18.85 1.67
N ARG A 109 0.40 17.67 1.79
CA ARG A 109 1.12 16.38 1.80
C ARG A 109 1.87 16.12 0.49
N LEU A 110 1.30 16.55 -0.63
CA LEU A 110 1.89 16.39 -1.97
C LEU A 110 3.11 17.30 -2.21
N LYS A 111 3.21 18.42 -1.45
CA LYS A 111 4.33 19.38 -1.52
C LYS A 111 5.47 19.05 -0.54
N LEU A 112 5.29 18.06 0.32
CA LEU A 112 6.35 17.65 1.24
C LEU A 112 7.46 16.90 0.48
N VAL A 113 8.71 17.18 0.85
CA VAL A 113 9.88 16.48 0.32
C VAL A 113 10.15 15.24 1.17
N CYS A 114 10.08 14.06 0.57
CA CYS A 114 10.43 12.82 1.26
C CYS A 114 11.93 12.81 1.62
N GLN A 115 12.25 12.65 2.90
CA GLN A 115 13.63 12.66 3.40
C GLN A 115 14.47 11.44 2.96
N ILE A 116 13.84 10.38 2.44
CA ILE A 116 14.55 9.18 1.98
C ILE A 116 14.85 9.28 0.49
N CYS A 117 13.84 9.43 -0.37
CA CYS A 117 14.06 9.50 -1.82
C CYS A 117 14.39 10.91 -2.33
N LYS A 118 14.30 11.94 -1.48
CA LYS A 118 14.56 13.36 -1.80
C LYS A 118 13.68 13.93 -2.92
N GLN A 119 12.48 13.38 -3.11
CA GLN A 119 11.52 13.82 -4.13
C GLN A 119 10.32 14.56 -3.51
N GLU A 120 9.81 15.56 -4.23
CA GLU A 120 8.57 16.29 -4.01
C GLU A 120 7.56 15.96 -5.12
N GLY A 121 6.25 16.02 -4.86
CA GLY A 121 5.23 15.89 -5.90
C GLY A 121 5.11 14.50 -6.53
N ARG A 122 5.69 13.47 -5.89
CA ARG A 122 5.71 12.08 -6.35
C ARG A 122 4.85 11.16 -5.48
N GLY A 123 3.90 11.74 -4.76
CA GLY A 123 3.05 11.05 -3.80
C GLY A 123 2.75 11.93 -2.60
N ALA A 124 2.04 11.36 -1.63
CA ALA A 124 1.70 12.02 -0.37
C ALA A 124 2.67 11.57 0.73
N CYS A 125 3.27 12.53 1.44
CA CYS A 125 4.08 12.20 2.61
C CYS A 125 3.25 12.20 3.90
N ILE A 126 3.72 11.37 4.84
CA ILE A 126 3.42 11.46 6.27
C ILE A 126 4.55 12.20 6.99
N GLN A 127 4.27 12.74 8.17
CA GLN A 127 5.28 13.44 8.98
C GLN A 127 5.57 12.68 10.27
N CYS A 128 6.80 12.82 10.77
CA CYS A 128 7.21 12.24 12.04
C CYS A 128 6.32 12.73 13.20
N LYS A 129 5.80 11.81 14.00
CA LYS A 129 4.98 12.14 15.18
C LYS A 129 5.79 12.68 16.37
N LYS A 130 7.12 12.65 16.32
CA LYS A 130 7.98 13.18 17.41
C LYS A 130 7.85 14.70 17.47
N GLY A 131 7.53 15.24 18.65
CA GLY A 131 7.41 16.69 18.85
C GLY A 131 8.61 17.47 18.33
N GLY A 132 8.34 18.53 17.55
CA GLY A 132 9.36 19.38 16.93
C GLY A 132 10.06 18.78 15.71
N CYS A 133 9.71 17.56 15.28
CA CYS A 133 10.23 16.95 14.07
C CYS A 133 9.30 17.23 12.89
N PHE A 134 9.82 17.85 11.84
CA PHE A 134 9.07 18.11 10.60
C PHE A 134 9.47 17.18 9.46
N ALA A 135 10.27 16.14 9.74
CA ALA A 135 10.71 15.19 8.73
C ALA A 135 9.50 14.50 8.10
N ALA A 136 9.47 14.49 6.76
CA ALA A 136 8.41 13.94 5.96
C ALA A 136 8.91 12.76 5.12
N PHE A 137 8.04 11.78 4.90
CA PHE A 137 8.38 10.54 4.21
C PHE A 137 7.18 10.02 3.43
N HIS A 138 7.38 9.49 2.23
CA HIS A 138 6.41 8.55 1.68
C HIS A 138 6.34 7.32 2.59
N VAL A 139 5.16 6.76 2.78
CA VAL A 139 4.92 5.63 3.69
C VAL A 139 5.84 4.44 3.33
N THR A 140 5.83 4.01 2.06
CA THR A 140 6.66 2.89 1.59
C THR A 140 8.16 3.21 1.68
N CYS A 141 8.57 4.47 1.49
CA CYS A 141 9.98 4.85 1.69
C CYS A 141 10.37 4.66 3.17
N ALA A 142 9.59 5.21 4.10
CA ALA A 142 9.84 5.06 5.53
C ALA A 142 9.90 3.58 5.95
N GLN A 143 8.95 2.79 5.45
CA GLN A 143 8.88 1.37 5.71
C GLN A 143 10.14 0.61 5.25
N LEU A 144 10.56 0.82 3.99
CA LEU A 144 11.74 0.16 3.43
C LEU A 144 13.06 0.63 4.06
N ALA A 145 13.11 1.85 4.58
CA ALA A 145 14.25 2.36 5.33
C ALA A 145 14.28 1.89 6.79
N GLY A 146 13.34 1.05 7.22
CA GLY A 146 13.28 0.52 8.58
C GLY A 146 12.83 1.55 9.63
N CYS A 147 12.11 2.60 9.21
CA CYS A 147 11.48 3.51 10.17
C CYS A 147 10.37 2.79 10.95
N HIS A 148 10.23 3.12 12.23
CA HIS A 148 9.15 2.60 13.06
C HIS A 148 7.81 3.23 12.66
N LEU A 149 6.89 2.40 12.18
CA LEU A 149 5.55 2.75 11.77
C LEU A 149 4.54 2.09 12.74
N ALA A 150 4.01 2.86 13.69
CA ALA A 150 2.89 2.46 14.55
C ALA A 150 1.61 3.29 14.26
N ILE A 151 0.54 2.57 13.93
CA ILE A 151 -0.83 3.10 13.76
C ILE A 151 -1.39 3.40 15.15
#